data_AF-A0A9D9EZ15-F1
#
_entry.id   AF-A0A9D9EZ15-F1
#
_cell.length_a   1.000
_cell.length_b   1.000
_cell.length_c   1.000
_cell.angle_alpha   90.00
_cell.angle_beta   90.00
_cell.angle_gamma   90.00
#
_symmetry.space_group_name_H-M   'P 1'
#
loop_
_entity.id
_entity.type
_entity.pdbx_description
1 polymer ?
#
loop_
_entity_poly.entity_id
_entity_poly.type
_entity_poly.pdbx_seq_one_letter_code
_entity_poly.pdbx_strand_id
1 'polypeptide(L)'
;MRAVKEQINIDKLKICFRSNEYLIDNLISEFNLNNRESSVDDHVYYLADYRLVYVDGDEDRMTVALDIPWEQEEWHRMGHFIFTLNGKYAPYTFFEYENKALYTPFYTWAIPKNSIASMVEYVGQDLGLQFNNITTVELALDTNQNILASIRRAIRNHEQLDMIVNGRKVSDPCRKIENYTEAYSSSRTRLLSSPTLYIRQKKDEGLRLKVYNKTREMATESPTKNEYIPEWNNTGKQVIYRAELTIRNEDITEFCRQTCTPREEAFFWLTTNNKWRAGLYQWCINRLLHFTDRHTDEQVDILDTLAY
;
A
#
# COMPACT_ATOMS: atom_id res chain seq x y z
N MET A 1 -19.18 -5.21 -16.80
CA MET A 1 -19.62 -4.15 -15.86
C MET A 1 -20.91 -4.60 -15.20
N ARG A 2 -20.97 -4.86 -13.88
CA ARG A 2 -20.47 -4.05 -12.76
C ARG A 2 -19.50 -4.80 -11.83
N ALA A 3 -18.41 -4.15 -11.43
CA ALA A 3 -17.95 -4.23 -10.05
C ALA A 3 -17.25 -2.92 -9.66
N VAL A 4 -17.77 -2.24 -8.65
CA VAL A 4 -17.14 -2.03 -7.34
C VAL A 4 -18.32 -1.85 -6.40
N LYS A 5 -18.30 -2.54 -5.25
CA LYS A 5 -19.15 -2.19 -4.10
C LYS A 5 -18.25 -1.77 -2.94
N GLU A 6 -17.20 -2.54 -2.68
CA GLU A 6 -15.97 -2.20 -1.95
C GLU A 6 -14.86 -3.18 -2.39
N GLN A 7 -13.63 -2.72 -2.57
CA GLN A 7 -12.45 -3.58 -2.82
C GLN A 7 -11.25 -3.07 -2.04
N ILE A 8 -10.51 -3.98 -1.40
CA ILE A 8 -9.29 -3.64 -0.64
C ILE A 8 -8.07 -4.09 -1.43
N ASN A 9 -7.37 -3.11 -2.00
CA ASN A 9 -6.17 -3.29 -2.80
C ASN A 9 -4.92 -2.93 -2.00
N ILE A 10 -3.76 -3.33 -2.50
CA ILE A 10 -2.46 -2.86 -2.02
C ILE A 10 -2.02 -1.74 -2.96
N ASP A 11 -1.95 -0.50 -2.47
CA ASP A 11 -1.49 0.64 -3.29
C ASP A 11 0.00 0.92 -3.12
N LYS A 12 0.57 0.56 -1.98
CA LYS A 12 2.01 0.66 -1.74
C LYS A 12 2.45 -0.48 -0.86
N LEU A 13 3.62 -1.03 -1.16
CA LEU A 13 4.22 -2.09 -0.36
C LEU A 13 5.73 -1.87 -0.31
N LYS A 14 6.27 -1.92 0.90
CA LYS A 14 7.71 -1.95 1.16
C LYS A 14 8.02 -3.14 2.07
N ILE A 15 8.89 -4.01 1.61
CA ILE A 15 9.32 -5.21 2.32
C ILE A 15 10.77 -5.05 2.74
N CYS A 16 11.14 -5.71 3.83
CA CYS A 16 12.51 -5.85 4.28
C CYS A 16 12.86 -7.35 4.28
N PHE A 17 13.99 -7.64 3.66
CA PHE A 17 14.69 -8.91 3.68
C PHE A 17 16.01 -8.73 4.41
N ARG A 18 16.62 -9.84 4.82
CA ARG A 18 18.02 -9.92 5.20
C ARG A 18 18.80 -10.52 4.03
N SER A 19 19.83 -9.81 3.58
CA SER A 19 20.79 -10.29 2.59
C SER A 19 21.94 -11.05 3.25
N ASN A 20 22.71 -11.72 2.40
CA ASN A 20 23.95 -12.37 2.75
C ASN A 20 25.09 -11.80 1.88
N GLU A 21 26.33 -11.87 2.37
CA GLU A 21 27.50 -11.29 1.68
C GLU A 21 27.72 -11.92 0.31
N TYR A 22 27.52 -13.24 0.17
CA TYR A 22 27.67 -13.96 -1.09
C TYR A 22 26.79 -13.39 -2.21
N LEU A 23 25.53 -13.07 -1.92
CA LEU A 23 24.62 -12.43 -2.89
C LEU A 23 25.13 -11.05 -3.30
N ILE A 24 25.58 -10.24 -2.34
CA ILE A 24 26.07 -8.89 -2.61
C ILE A 24 27.29 -8.95 -3.52
N ASP A 25 28.27 -9.78 -3.18
CA ASP A 25 29.50 -9.96 -3.97
C ASP A 25 29.17 -10.45 -5.38
N ASN A 26 28.24 -11.40 -5.50
CA ASN A 26 27.78 -11.91 -6.80
C ASN A 26 27.14 -10.79 -7.64
N LEU A 27 26.25 -9.97 -7.07
CA LEU A 27 25.62 -8.86 -7.79
C LEU A 27 26.64 -7.80 -8.23
N ILE A 28 27.60 -7.45 -7.37
CA ILE A 28 28.69 -6.51 -7.72
C ILE A 28 29.51 -7.04 -8.90
N SER A 29 29.79 -8.34 -8.91
CA SER A 29 30.51 -9.02 -9.99
C SER A 29 29.69 -9.06 -11.29
N GLU A 30 28.44 -9.53 -11.23
CA GLU A 30 27.57 -9.68 -12.40
C GLU A 30 27.28 -8.34 -13.10
N PHE A 31 27.08 -7.26 -12.32
CA PHE A 31 26.86 -5.93 -12.89
C PHE A 31 28.15 -5.21 -13.31
N ASN A 32 29.31 -5.89 -13.22
CA ASN A 32 30.63 -5.35 -13.56
C ASN A 32 30.92 -3.98 -12.90
N LEU A 33 30.42 -3.74 -11.68
CA LEU A 33 30.48 -2.40 -11.05
C LEU A 33 31.92 -1.93 -10.74
N ASN A 34 32.87 -2.87 -10.73
CA ASN A 34 34.29 -2.56 -10.55
C ASN A 34 35.01 -2.17 -11.86
N ASN A 35 34.34 -2.28 -13.02
CA ASN A 35 34.93 -1.98 -14.32
C ASN A 35 34.46 -0.61 -14.83
N ARG A 36 35.39 0.33 -15.04
CA ARG A 36 35.08 1.71 -15.47
C ARG A 36 34.74 1.85 -16.96
N GLU A 37 34.86 0.76 -17.73
CA GLU A 37 34.58 0.72 -19.18
C GLU A 37 33.27 -0.01 -19.52
N SER A 38 32.42 -0.31 -18.52
CA SER A 38 31.16 -1.03 -18.72
C SER A 38 30.16 -0.25 -19.57
N SER A 39 29.54 -0.94 -20.53
CA SER A 39 28.41 -0.46 -21.33
C SER A 39 27.09 -0.57 -20.54
N VAL A 40 26.03 0.11 -21.01
CA VAL A 40 24.71 0.07 -20.37
C VAL A 40 24.10 -1.36 -20.35
N ASP A 41 24.45 -2.20 -21.33
CA ASP A 41 23.99 -3.60 -21.41
C ASP A 41 24.68 -4.51 -20.37
N ASP A 42 25.81 -4.09 -19.79
CA ASP A 42 26.55 -4.84 -18.75
C ASP A 42 25.91 -4.74 -17.35
N HIS A 43 24.78 -4.04 -17.24
CA HIS A 43 24.06 -3.79 -15.99
C HIS A 43 22.79 -4.65 -15.85
N VAL A 44 22.68 -5.73 -16.63
CA VAL A 44 21.54 -6.65 -16.60
C VAL A 44 22.01 -8.06 -16.28
N TYR A 45 21.52 -8.61 -15.16
CA TYR A 45 21.73 -9.99 -14.76
C TYR A 45 20.49 -10.81 -15.08
N TYR A 46 20.58 -11.67 -16.09
CA TYR A 46 19.49 -12.53 -16.55
C TYR A 46 19.43 -13.83 -15.76
N LEU A 47 18.28 -14.12 -15.17
CA LEU A 47 17.94 -15.41 -14.58
C LEU A 47 16.82 -16.08 -15.38
N ALA A 48 16.48 -17.32 -15.02
CA ALA A 48 15.52 -18.12 -15.79
C ALA A 48 14.14 -17.47 -15.90
N ASP A 49 13.63 -16.92 -14.78
CA ASP A 49 12.25 -16.43 -14.68
C ASP A 49 12.15 -14.91 -14.47
N TYR A 50 13.28 -14.21 -14.37
CA TYR A 50 13.35 -12.78 -14.12
C TYR A 50 14.72 -12.22 -14.49
N ARG A 51 14.85 -10.90 -14.56
CA ARG A 51 16.14 -10.23 -14.66
C ARG A 51 16.27 -9.17 -13.60
N LEU A 52 17.51 -8.93 -13.21
CA LEU A 52 17.90 -7.84 -12.33
C LEU A 52 18.62 -6.78 -13.15
N VAL A 53 18.27 -5.51 -12.93
CA VAL A 53 18.88 -4.39 -13.66
C VAL A 53 19.46 -3.43 -12.64
N TYR A 54 20.78 -3.21 -12.67
CA TYR A 54 21.40 -2.19 -11.83
C TYR A 54 20.87 -0.80 -12.22
N VAL A 55 20.46 -0.03 -11.21
CA VAL A 55 19.87 1.30 -11.40
C VAL A 55 20.86 2.38 -10.96
N ASP A 56 21.25 2.32 -9.69
CA ASP A 56 22.24 3.21 -9.10
C ASP A 56 22.86 2.57 -7.86
N GLY A 57 23.91 3.20 -7.34
CA GLY A 57 24.64 2.71 -6.19
C GLY A 57 25.75 3.66 -5.77
N ASP A 58 26.11 3.56 -4.51
CA ASP A 58 27.22 4.25 -3.87
C ASP A 58 27.88 3.30 -2.85
N GLU A 59 28.81 3.81 -2.05
CA GLU A 59 29.52 2.99 -1.05
C GLU A 59 28.58 2.42 0.03
N ASP A 60 27.42 3.04 0.29
CA ASP A 60 26.51 2.65 1.35
C ASP A 60 25.34 1.80 0.87
N ARG A 61 24.98 1.89 -0.42
CA ARG A 61 23.80 1.22 -0.97
C ARG A 61 23.93 0.87 -2.45
N MET A 62 23.18 -0.15 -2.86
CA MET A 62 22.98 -0.54 -4.26
C MET A 62 21.49 -0.71 -4.55
N THR A 63 21.00 -0.05 -5.59
CA THR A 63 19.62 -0.18 -6.08
C THR A 63 19.60 -1.03 -7.34
N VAL A 64 18.79 -2.09 -7.29
CA VAL A 64 18.63 -3.05 -8.36
C VAL A 64 17.14 -3.20 -8.65
N ALA A 65 16.75 -2.97 -9.88
CA ALA A 65 15.39 -3.22 -10.31
C ALA A 65 15.14 -4.69 -10.60
N LEU A 66 13.93 -5.14 -10.30
CA LEU A 66 13.43 -6.46 -10.66
C LEU A 66 12.45 -6.34 -11.82
N ASP A 67 12.76 -7.03 -12.92
CA ASP A 67 11.88 -7.17 -14.08
C ASP A 67 11.49 -8.65 -14.23
N ILE A 68 10.20 -8.93 -14.45
CA ILE A 68 9.71 -10.28 -14.77
C ILE A 68 9.15 -10.31 -16.19
N PRO A 69 9.23 -11.43 -16.91
CA PRO A 69 8.60 -11.56 -18.21
C PRO A 69 7.07 -11.52 -18.06
N TRP A 70 6.41 -10.72 -18.89
CA TRP A 70 4.96 -10.53 -18.86
C TRP A 70 4.41 -10.34 -20.27
N GLU A 71 3.61 -11.29 -20.77
CA GLU A 71 2.95 -11.32 -22.09
C GLU A 71 3.83 -10.92 -23.31
N GLN A 72 3.95 -11.81 -24.32
CA GLN A 72 4.61 -11.49 -25.60
C GLN A 72 6.02 -10.87 -25.49
N GLU A 73 6.84 -11.37 -24.57
CA GLU A 73 8.26 -10.99 -24.37
C GLU A 73 8.51 -9.55 -23.83
N GLU A 74 7.49 -8.88 -23.29
CA GLU A 74 7.71 -7.62 -22.57
C GLU A 74 8.19 -7.86 -21.12
N TRP A 75 9.09 -7.00 -20.65
CA TRP A 75 9.58 -7.04 -19.26
C TRP A 75 8.75 -6.09 -18.40
N HIS A 76 8.15 -6.63 -17.34
CA HIS A 76 7.37 -5.86 -16.38
C HIS A 76 8.22 -5.53 -15.14
N ARG A 77 8.43 -4.24 -14.87
CA ARG A 77 9.09 -3.74 -13.67
C ARG A 77 8.23 -4.02 -12.44
N MET A 78 8.74 -4.88 -11.57
CA MET A 78 8.12 -5.21 -10.28
C MET A 78 8.35 -4.14 -9.22
N GLY A 79 9.56 -3.58 -9.22
CA GLY A 79 10.04 -2.71 -8.15
C GLY A 79 11.55 -2.71 -8.07
N HIS A 80 12.06 -2.24 -6.93
CA HIS A 80 13.47 -2.03 -6.69
C HIS A 80 13.90 -2.67 -5.38
N PHE A 81 14.89 -3.54 -5.45
CA PHE A 81 15.71 -3.91 -4.30
C PHE A 81 16.67 -2.76 -3.97
N ILE A 82 16.76 -2.41 -2.70
CA ILE A 82 17.68 -1.43 -2.15
C ILE A 82 18.52 -2.19 -1.12
N PHE A 83 19.68 -2.64 -1.54
CA PHE A 83 20.66 -3.32 -0.70
C PHE A 83 21.43 -2.29 0.09
N THR A 84 21.38 -2.35 1.42
CA THR A 84 22.27 -1.52 2.26
C THR A 84 23.56 -2.28 2.47
N LEU A 85 24.66 -1.73 1.95
CA LEU A 85 25.99 -2.33 1.99
C LEU A 85 26.70 -2.01 3.30
N ASN A 86 26.47 -0.81 3.83
CA ASN A 86 27.11 -0.32 5.05
C ASN A 86 26.12 0.35 6.02
N GLY A 87 26.60 0.64 7.23
CA GLY A 87 25.87 1.41 8.24
C GLY A 87 24.84 0.61 9.03
N LYS A 88 23.97 1.34 9.76
CA LYS A 88 23.04 0.77 10.75
C LYS A 88 22.04 -0.25 10.17
N TYR A 89 21.74 -0.14 8.88
CA TYR A 89 20.73 -0.97 8.24
C TYR A 89 21.34 -2.18 7.52
N ALA A 90 22.66 -2.32 7.41
CA ALA A 90 23.25 -3.56 6.94
C ALA A 90 23.00 -4.70 7.95
N PRO A 91 22.68 -5.94 7.52
CA PRO A 91 22.59 -6.45 6.15
C PRO A 91 21.13 -6.56 5.66
N TYR A 92 20.34 -5.49 5.78
CA TYR A 92 18.96 -5.50 5.31
C TYR A 92 18.85 -5.04 3.86
N THR A 93 17.98 -5.70 3.11
CA THR A 93 17.60 -5.31 1.75
C THR A 93 16.15 -4.93 1.76
N PHE A 94 15.82 -3.74 1.29
CA PHE A 94 14.43 -3.33 1.12
C PHE A 94 13.95 -3.62 -0.29
N PHE A 95 12.69 -4.00 -0.44
CA PHE A 95 12.05 -4.05 -1.75
C PHE A 95 10.88 -3.07 -1.77
N GLU A 96 10.92 -2.11 -2.69
CA GLU A 96 9.85 -1.15 -2.94
C GLU A 96 9.17 -1.47 -4.27
N TYR A 97 7.87 -1.74 -4.23
CA TYR A 97 7.10 -2.09 -5.43
C TYR A 97 6.85 -0.86 -6.31
N GLU A 98 6.93 -1.07 -7.62
CA GLU A 98 6.23 -0.20 -8.56
C GLU A 98 4.71 -0.37 -8.37
N ASN A 99 3.97 0.75 -8.37
CA ASN A 99 2.53 0.70 -8.11
C ASN A 99 1.82 -0.18 -9.15
N LYS A 100 2.19 -0.08 -10.44
CA LYS A 100 1.59 -0.89 -11.51
C LYS A 100 1.72 -2.39 -11.27
N ALA A 101 2.82 -2.87 -10.68
CA ALA A 101 3.00 -4.29 -10.39
C ALA A 101 1.97 -4.81 -9.37
N LEU A 102 1.58 -3.99 -8.39
CA LEU A 102 0.54 -4.33 -7.40
C LEU A 102 -0.86 -4.48 -8.01
N TYR A 103 -1.07 -3.94 -9.22
CA TYR A 103 -2.31 -4.01 -10.00
C TYR A 103 -2.15 -4.81 -11.31
N THR A 104 -1.09 -5.61 -11.44
CA THR A 104 -0.90 -6.48 -12.60
C THR A 104 -1.25 -7.92 -12.21
N PRO A 105 -2.21 -8.58 -12.89
CA PRO A 105 -2.71 -9.90 -12.50
C PRO A 105 -1.63 -10.95 -12.68
N PHE A 106 -1.57 -11.99 -11.84
CA PHE A 106 -0.60 -13.08 -12.00
C PHE A 106 -0.93 -13.99 -13.19
N TYR A 107 -2.22 -14.31 -13.34
CA TYR A 107 -2.78 -14.90 -14.55
C TYR A 107 -4.08 -14.18 -14.88
N THR A 108 -4.26 -13.80 -16.14
CA THR A 108 -5.45 -13.05 -16.60
C THR A 108 -6.77 -13.84 -16.47
N TRP A 109 -6.69 -15.17 -16.36
CA TRP A 109 -7.83 -16.09 -16.25
C TRP A 109 -8.03 -16.68 -14.84
N ALA A 110 -7.10 -16.46 -13.89
CA ALA A 110 -7.21 -17.05 -12.56
C ALA A 110 -8.16 -16.25 -11.65
N ILE A 111 -9.03 -16.98 -10.97
CA ILE A 111 -9.87 -16.48 -9.87
C ILE A 111 -9.43 -17.23 -8.60
N PRO A 112 -9.09 -16.56 -7.48
CA PRO A 112 -9.14 -15.11 -7.26
C PRO A 112 -8.04 -14.33 -8.00
N LYS A 113 -8.32 -13.05 -8.25
CA LYS A 113 -7.40 -12.11 -8.89
C LYS A 113 -6.23 -11.79 -7.96
N ASN A 114 -5.13 -12.52 -8.10
CA ASN A 114 -3.88 -12.25 -7.40
C ASN A 114 -2.98 -11.38 -8.27
N SER A 115 -2.21 -10.50 -7.63
CA SER A 115 -1.20 -9.70 -8.34
C SER A 115 0.10 -10.51 -8.51
N ILE A 116 0.86 -10.20 -9.56
CA ILE A 116 2.25 -10.65 -9.74
C ILE A 116 3.13 -10.31 -8.54
N ALA A 117 2.72 -9.38 -7.67
CA ALA A 117 3.47 -8.96 -6.49
C ALA A 117 3.89 -10.11 -5.56
N SER A 118 3.14 -11.21 -5.55
CA SER A 118 3.47 -12.44 -4.82
C SER A 118 4.79 -13.10 -5.28
N MET A 119 5.23 -12.86 -6.52
CA MET A 119 6.47 -13.43 -7.08
C MET A 119 7.74 -12.92 -6.39
N VAL A 120 7.69 -11.79 -5.68
CA VAL A 120 8.88 -11.26 -4.98
C VAL A 120 9.32 -12.20 -3.85
N GLU A 121 8.40 -12.98 -3.28
CA GLU A 121 8.77 -14.01 -2.30
C GLU A 121 9.64 -15.11 -2.93
N TYR A 122 9.24 -15.58 -4.11
CA TYR A 122 10.00 -16.55 -4.91
C TYR A 122 11.36 -15.99 -5.33
N VAL A 123 11.40 -14.78 -5.89
CA VAL A 123 12.66 -14.12 -6.29
C VAL A 123 13.57 -13.93 -5.08
N GLY A 124 13.01 -13.54 -3.92
CA GLY A 124 13.76 -13.42 -2.68
C GLY A 124 14.42 -14.76 -2.29
N GLN A 125 13.66 -15.86 -2.33
CA GLN A 125 14.19 -17.19 -2.02
C GLN A 125 15.27 -17.64 -3.00
N ASP A 126 15.07 -17.41 -4.30
CA ASP A 126 16.03 -17.77 -5.36
C ASP A 126 17.36 -17.00 -5.20
N LEU A 127 17.29 -15.72 -4.81
CA LEU A 127 18.47 -14.90 -4.48
C LEU A 127 19.08 -15.24 -3.09
N GLY A 128 18.49 -16.13 -2.31
CA GLY A 128 18.92 -16.45 -0.95
C GLY A 128 18.66 -15.33 0.06
N LEU A 129 17.72 -14.43 -0.21
CA LEU A 129 17.20 -13.43 0.71
C LEU A 129 16.25 -14.07 1.72
N GLN A 130 16.39 -13.68 3.00
CA GLN A 130 15.48 -14.14 4.06
C GLN A 130 14.46 -13.05 4.36
N PHE A 131 13.17 -13.36 4.25
CA PHE A 131 12.12 -12.41 4.63
C PHE A 131 12.27 -11.98 6.10
N ASN A 132 12.27 -10.67 6.35
CA ASN A 132 12.37 -10.12 7.70
C ASN A 132 11.04 -9.51 8.15
N ASN A 133 10.47 -8.59 7.36
CA ASN A 133 9.15 -8.03 7.63
C ASN A 133 8.57 -7.22 6.46
N ILE A 134 7.26 -7.01 6.50
CA ILE A 134 6.63 -5.87 5.83
C ILE A 134 7.00 -4.60 6.61
N THR A 135 7.65 -3.65 5.96
CA THR A 135 8.04 -2.36 6.55
C THR A 135 6.86 -1.40 6.54
N THR A 136 6.15 -1.33 5.41
CA THR A 136 4.99 -0.46 5.24
C THR A 136 4.08 -1.02 4.17
N VAL A 137 2.77 -0.91 4.40
CA VAL A 137 1.75 -1.16 3.39
C VAL A 137 0.75 -0.01 3.38
N GLU A 138 0.30 0.39 2.19
CA GLU A 138 -0.87 1.25 2.03
C GLU A 138 -2.00 0.40 1.46
N LEU A 139 -3.01 0.14 2.28
CA LEU A 139 -4.21 -0.57 1.86
C LEU A 139 -5.24 0.44 1.37
N ALA A 140 -5.73 0.24 0.16
CA ALA A 140 -6.68 1.12 -0.49
C ALA A 140 -8.05 0.44 -0.58
N LEU A 141 -9.00 0.93 0.21
CA LEU A 141 -10.41 0.61 0.04
C LEU A 141 -10.99 1.49 -1.06
N ASP A 142 -11.24 0.91 -2.22
CA ASP A 142 -11.89 1.56 -3.35
C ASP A 142 -13.38 1.24 -3.37
N THR A 143 -14.20 2.28 -3.50
CA THR A 143 -15.65 2.18 -3.64
C THR A 143 -16.18 3.16 -4.70
N ASN A 144 -17.29 2.84 -5.35
CA ASN A 144 -18.03 3.78 -6.20
C ASN A 144 -19.03 4.62 -5.41
N GLN A 145 -19.15 4.36 -4.10
CA GLN A 145 -19.98 5.12 -3.19
C GLN A 145 -19.18 6.28 -2.60
N ASN A 146 -19.83 7.41 -2.32
CA ASN A 146 -19.15 8.60 -1.83
C ASN A 146 -18.83 8.49 -0.33
N ILE A 147 -17.92 7.59 0.03
CA ILE A 147 -17.49 7.33 1.41
C ILE A 147 -16.92 8.60 2.08
N LEU A 148 -16.33 9.50 1.29
CA LEU A 148 -15.92 10.82 1.74
C LEU A 148 -17.11 11.62 2.30
N ALA A 149 -18.22 11.70 1.57
CA ALA A 149 -19.41 12.40 2.03
C ALA A 149 -20.06 11.70 3.24
N SER A 150 -20.10 10.37 3.23
CA SER A 150 -20.65 9.57 4.34
C SER A 150 -19.90 9.80 5.65
N ILE A 151 -18.57 9.70 5.64
CA ILE A 151 -17.74 9.97 6.83
C ILE A 151 -17.97 11.40 7.33
N ARG A 152 -18.01 12.40 6.45
CA ARG A 152 -18.23 13.80 6.85
C ARG A 152 -19.61 14.00 7.47
N ARG A 153 -20.62 13.28 6.99
CA ARG A 153 -21.97 13.31 7.57
C ARG A 153 -21.98 12.66 8.94
N ALA A 154 -21.34 11.50 9.11
CA ALA A 154 -21.20 10.83 10.39
C ALA A 154 -20.47 11.70 11.42
N ILE A 155 -19.38 12.37 11.04
CA ILE A 155 -18.65 13.33 11.91
C ILE A 155 -19.56 14.46 12.40
N ARG A 156 -20.48 14.94 11.55
CA ARG A 156 -21.41 16.02 11.90
C ARG A 156 -22.64 15.54 12.66
N ASN A 157 -22.95 14.26 12.62
CA ASN A 157 -24.11 13.66 13.29
C ASN A 157 -23.83 13.39 14.78
N HIS A 158 -23.39 14.42 15.51
CA HIS A 158 -23.05 14.31 16.94
C HIS A 158 -24.27 14.09 17.84
N GLU A 159 -25.48 14.23 17.31
CA GLU A 159 -26.72 14.00 18.06
C GLU A 159 -26.98 12.50 18.24
N GLN A 160 -26.73 11.70 17.19
CA GLN A 160 -27.00 10.27 17.15
C GLN A 160 -25.73 9.41 17.27
N LEU A 161 -24.58 9.93 16.85
CA LEU A 161 -23.32 9.18 16.83
C LEU A 161 -22.30 9.79 17.79
N ASP A 162 -21.65 8.91 18.54
CA ASP A 162 -20.40 9.25 19.22
C ASP A 162 -19.23 8.93 18.29
N MET A 163 -18.35 9.91 18.10
CA MET A 163 -17.13 9.76 17.31
C MET A 163 -15.97 9.34 18.21
N ILE A 164 -15.26 8.28 17.83
CA ILE A 164 -14.05 7.82 18.52
C ILE A 164 -12.87 7.95 17.56
N VAL A 165 -11.86 8.71 17.98
CA VAL A 165 -10.63 8.92 17.21
C VAL A 165 -9.44 8.50 18.04
N ASN A 166 -8.54 7.69 17.47
CA ASN A 166 -7.36 7.17 18.17
C ASN A 166 -7.73 6.53 19.53
N GLY A 167 -8.84 5.80 19.58
CA GLY A 167 -9.36 5.14 20.79
C GLY A 167 -9.96 6.08 21.85
N ARG A 168 -10.16 7.37 21.55
CA ARG A 168 -10.74 8.34 22.49
C ARG A 168 -12.02 8.96 21.94
N LYS A 169 -13.09 8.91 22.73
CA LYS A 169 -14.36 9.56 22.42
C LYS A 169 -14.19 11.08 22.31
N VAL A 170 -14.83 11.68 21.31
CA VAL A 170 -14.99 13.13 21.16
C VAL A 170 -16.16 13.57 22.02
N SER A 171 -15.86 13.95 23.26
CA SER A 171 -16.89 14.29 24.26
C SER A 171 -17.58 15.63 24.04
N ASP A 172 -16.87 16.60 23.48
CA ASP A 172 -17.39 17.94 23.18
C ASP A 172 -17.38 18.14 21.65
N PRO A 173 -18.55 18.27 21.00
CA PRO A 173 -18.65 18.51 19.55
C PRO A 173 -17.99 19.81 19.08
N CYS A 174 -17.84 20.80 19.97
CA CYS A 174 -17.25 22.11 19.64
C CYS A 174 -15.71 22.12 19.73
N ARG A 175 -15.11 21.09 20.33
CA ARG A 175 -13.65 21.04 20.51
C ARG A 175 -12.93 20.77 19.20
N LYS A 176 -11.72 21.29 19.06
CA LYS A 176 -10.82 20.90 17.97
C LYS A 176 -10.48 19.40 18.10
N ILE A 177 -10.75 18.64 17.04
CA ILE A 177 -10.35 17.23 16.95
C ILE A 177 -8.88 17.18 16.51
N GLU A 178 -7.99 16.82 17.44
CA GLU A 178 -6.57 16.66 17.12
C GLU A 178 -6.34 15.55 16.10
N ASN A 179 -5.37 15.75 15.20
CA ASN A 179 -4.97 14.79 14.18
C ASN A 179 -6.05 14.42 13.15
N TYR A 180 -7.10 15.24 13.03
CA TYR A 180 -8.05 15.25 11.93
C TYR A 180 -7.89 16.55 11.13
N THR A 181 -7.94 16.47 9.80
CA THR A 181 -7.83 17.65 8.93
C THR A 181 -8.61 17.41 7.63
N GLU A 182 -9.41 18.40 7.22
CA GLU A 182 -9.98 18.46 5.86
C GLU A 182 -9.12 19.41 5.02
N ALA A 183 -8.45 18.88 3.99
CA ALA A 183 -7.64 19.68 3.07
C ALA A 183 -8.42 19.96 1.78
N TYR A 184 -8.54 21.24 1.44
CA TYR A 184 -9.22 21.69 0.23
C TYR A 184 -8.21 22.21 -0.78
N SER A 185 -8.25 21.68 -2.00
CA SER A 185 -7.50 22.26 -3.12
C SER A 185 -8.25 23.51 -3.64
N SER A 186 -7.51 24.51 -4.13
CA SER A 186 -8.09 25.73 -4.71
C SER A 186 -7.35 26.15 -5.96
N SER A 187 -8.07 26.77 -6.91
CA SER A 187 -7.45 27.67 -7.88
C SER A 187 -7.35 29.08 -7.28
N ARG A 188 -6.72 30.01 -8.01
CA ARG A 188 -6.69 31.44 -7.61
C ARG A 188 -8.08 32.09 -7.49
N THR A 189 -9.12 31.48 -8.08
CA THR A 189 -10.46 32.06 -8.17
C THR A 189 -11.54 31.24 -7.48
N ARG A 190 -11.26 29.98 -7.12
CA ARG A 190 -12.27 29.07 -6.57
C ARG A 190 -11.67 28.00 -5.66
N LEU A 191 -12.27 27.84 -4.49
CA LEU A 191 -12.07 26.68 -3.63
C LEU A 191 -12.83 25.47 -4.19
N LEU A 192 -12.18 24.33 -4.34
CA LEU A 192 -12.82 23.12 -4.84
C LEU A 192 -13.65 22.49 -3.70
N SER A 193 -14.87 22.04 -4.00
CA SER A 193 -15.86 21.68 -2.97
C SER A 193 -15.60 20.33 -2.27
N SER A 194 -14.83 19.45 -2.89
CA SER A 194 -14.53 18.11 -2.37
C SER A 194 -13.13 18.12 -1.72
N PRO A 195 -13.06 18.01 -0.37
CA PRO A 195 -11.80 17.94 0.34
C PRO A 195 -11.18 16.53 0.29
N THR A 196 -9.93 16.44 0.72
CA THR A 196 -9.32 15.19 1.20
C THR A 196 -9.34 15.18 2.73
N LEU A 197 -9.82 14.10 3.34
CA LEU A 197 -9.74 13.90 4.78
C LEU A 197 -8.43 13.24 5.14
N TYR A 198 -7.81 13.72 6.22
CA TYR A 198 -6.64 13.11 6.84
C TYR A 198 -6.94 12.84 8.31
N ILE A 199 -6.71 11.61 8.75
CA ILE A 199 -6.74 11.20 10.16
C ILE A 199 -5.45 10.46 10.45
N ARG A 200 -4.76 10.81 11.55
CA ARG A 200 -3.51 10.16 11.92
C ARG A 200 -3.42 9.88 13.41
N GLN A 201 -2.61 8.90 13.76
CA GLN A 201 -2.13 8.76 15.13
C GLN A 201 -1.15 9.89 15.48
N LYS A 202 -1.03 10.18 16.78
CA LYS A 202 -0.11 11.20 17.30
C LYS A 202 1.36 10.82 17.10
N LYS A 203 1.68 9.52 17.10
CA LYS A 203 3.02 9.01 16.80
C LYS A 203 3.35 9.30 15.33
N ASP A 204 4.53 9.86 15.05
CA ASP A 204 4.91 10.30 13.69
C ASP A 204 4.85 9.19 12.64
N GLU A 205 5.17 7.95 13.03
CA GLU A 205 5.08 6.77 12.18
C GLU A 205 3.85 5.87 12.47
N GLY A 206 2.83 6.40 13.14
CA GLY A 206 1.60 5.64 13.42
C GLY A 206 0.69 5.47 12.21
N LEU A 207 -0.46 4.85 12.44
CA LEU A 207 -1.51 4.67 11.44
C LEU A 207 -1.97 6.01 10.86
N ARG A 208 -2.22 6.04 9.54
CA ARG A 208 -2.72 7.22 8.82
C ARG A 208 -3.80 6.82 7.84
N LEU A 209 -4.94 7.50 7.89
CA LEU A 209 -6.06 7.34 6.98
C LEU A 209 -6.18 8.59 6.10
N LYS A 210 -6.27 8.40 4.79
CA LYS A 210 -6.55 9.42 3.78
C LYS A 210 -7.82 9.05 3.03
N VAL A 211 -8.83 9.92 3.00
CA VAL A 211 -10.09 9.66 2.28
C VAL A 211 -10.34 10.73 1.22
N TYR A 212 -10.52 10.33 -0.04
CA TYR A 212 -10.56 11.26 -1.17
C TYR A 212 -11.30 10.71 -2.39
N ASN A 213 -11.55 11.59 -3.36
CA ASN A 213 -12.02 11.22 -4.70
C ASN A 213 -10.83 10.76 -5.54
N LYS A 214 -10.68 9.45 -5.71
CA LYS A 214 -9.56 8.83 -6.41
C LYS A 214 -9.60 9.10 -7.91
N THR A 215 -10.78 9.13 -8.53
CA THR A 215 -10.90 9.48 -9.96
C THR A 215 -10.35 10.87 -10.24
N ARG A 216 -10.63 11.84 -9.37
CA ARG A 216 -10.09 13.19 -9.52
C ARG A 216 -8.58 13.23 -9.32
N GLU A 217 -8.07 12.56 -8.27
CA GLU A 217 -6.63 12.50 -8.00
C GLU A 217 -5.87 11.85 -9.17
N MET A 218 -6.39 10.78 -9.75
CA MET A 218 -5.79 10.16 -10.93
C MET A 218 -5.83 11.11 -12.13
N ALA A 219 -6.88 11.91 -12.30
CA ALA A 219 -6.94 12.87 -13.40
C ALA A 219 -5.96 14.05 -13.27
N THR A 220 -5.50 14.39 -12.07
CA THR A 220 -4.73 15.62 -11.84
C THR A 220 -3.34 15.43 -11.23
N GLU A 221 -3.14 14.43 -10.37
CA GLU A 221 -1.92 14.23 -9.59
C GLU A 221 -1.17 12.96 -10.04
N SER A 222 -1.90 11.88 -10.39
CA SER A 222 -1.30 10.61 -10.79
C SER A 222 -1.93 10.02 -12.07
N PRO A 223 -1.78 10.68 -13.24
CA PRO A 223 -2.43 10.28 -14.50
C PRO A 223 -2.09 8.86 -14.94
N THR A 224 -0.87 8.39 -14.68
CA THR A 224 -0.43 7.03 -15.04
C THR A 224 -1.24 5.94 -14.33
N LYS A 225 -1.76 6.19 -13.11
CA LYS A 225 -2.61 5.22 -12.38
C LYS A 225 -3.96 4.96 -13.07
N ASN A 226 -4.41 5.89 -13.92
CA ASN A 226 -5.68 5.78 -14.64
C ASN A 226 -5.64 4.67 -15.72
N GLU A 227 -4.46 4.21 -16.11
CA GLU A 227 -4.27 3.17 -17.12
C GLU A 227 -4.63 1.76 -16.59
N TYR A 228 -4.49 1.51 -15.29
CA TYR A 228 -4.62 0.15 -14.74
C TYR A 228 -5.55 0.03 -13.53
N ILE A 229 -5.71 1.05 -12.68
CA ILE A 229 -6.59 0.91 -11.49
C ILE A 229 -8.07 0.71 -11.89
N PRO A 230 -8.66 1.47 -12.83
CA PRO A 230 -10.05 1.27 -13.22
C PRO A 230 -10.33 -0.10 -13.85
N GLU A 231 -9.38 -0.58 -14.66
CA GLU A 231 -9.43 -1.94 -15.21
C GLU A 231 -9.29 -2.97 -14.09
N TRP A 232 -8.33 -2.75 -13.17
CA TRP A 232 -8.10 -3.69 -12.08
C TRP A 232 -9.36 -3.90 -11.24
N ASN A 233 -10.01 -2.80 -10.88
CA ASN A 233 -11.23 -2.80 -10.08
C ASN A 233 -12.50 -3.16 -10.88
N ASN A 234 -12.41 -3.28 -12.22
CA ASN A 234 -13.54 -3.44 -13.13
C ASN A 234 -14.59 -2.30 -13.06
N THR A 235 -14.15 -1.08 -12.75
CA THR A 235 -15.04 0.09 -12.54
C THR A 235 -15.53 0.70 -13.84
N GLY A 236 -14.77 0.54 -14.93
CA GLY A 236 -15.01 1.29 -16.18
C GLY A 236 -14.93 2.79 -15.92
N LYS A 237 -15.95 3.54 -16.38
CA LYS A 237 -16.01 5.02 -16.25
C LYS A 237 -16.63 5.52 -14.93
N GLN A 238 -16.87 4.64 -13.96
CA GLN A 238 -17.47 5.04 -12.68
C GLN A 238 -16.49 5.86 -11.84
N VAL A 239 -17.02 6.77 -11.03
CA VAL A 239 -16.22 7.52 -10.05
C VAL A 239 -15.77 6.56 -8.95
N ILE A 240 -14.50 6.67 -8.56
CA ILE A 240 -13.86 5.91 -7.51
C ILE A 240 -13.55 6.87 -6.36
N TYR A 241 -14.03 6.54 -5.17
CA TYR A 241 -13.60 7.12 -3.91
C TYR A 241 -12.73 6.11 -3.19
N ARG A 242 -11.70 6.61 -2.50
CA ARG A 242 -10.72 5.77 -1.81
C ARG A 242 -10.60 6.19 -0.36
N ALA A 243 -10.59 5.20 0.53
CA ALA A 243 -10.08 5.31 1.89
C ALA A 243 -8.78 4.50 1.96
N GLU A 244 -7.67 5.23 2.08
CA GLU A 244 -6.31 4.70 1.99
C GLU A 244 -5.67 4.73 3.38
N LEU A 245 -5.21 3.57 3.82
CA LEU A 245 -4.69 3.36 5.17
C LEU A 245 -3.22 2.97 5.09
N THR A 246 -2.34 3.84 5.60
CA THR A 246 -0.92 3.53 5.79
C THR A 246 -0.71 2.77 7.09
N ILE A 247 -0.13 1.58 6.99
CA ILE A 247 0.14 0.66 8.10
C ILE A 247 1.64 0.35 8.13
N ARG A 248 2.26 0.44 9.31
CA ARG A 248 3.69 0.15 9.51
C ARG A 248 3.91 -1.23 10.13
N ASN A 249 5.16 -1.66 10.15
CA ASN A 249 5.58 -2.96 10.68
C ASN A 249 5.02 -3.29 12.08
N GLU A 250 5.01 -2.33 13.01
CA GLU A 250 4.54 -2.55 14.38
C GLU A 250 3.07 -3.01 14.40
N ASP A 251 2.20 -2.33 13.66
CA ASP A 251 0.77 -2.66 13.59
C ASP A 251 0.52 -4.01 12.89
N ILE A 252 1.30 -4.32 11.83
CA ILE A 252 1.20 -5.61 11.13
C ILE A 252 1.64 -6.74 12.08
N THR A 253 2.74 -6.55 12.80
CA THR A 253 3.27 -7.54 13.75
C THR A 253 2.27 -7.79 14.86
N GLU A 254 1.65 -6.74 15.39
CA GLU A 254 0.62 -6.87 16.42
C GLU A 254 -0.64 -7.57 15.87
N PHE A 255 -1.10 -7.23 14.66
CA PHE A 255 -2.20 -7.93 14.02
C PHE A 255 -1.91 -9.43 13.79
N CYS A 256 -0.69 -9.78 13.40
CA CYS A 256 -0.26 -11.18 13.25
C CYS A 256 -0.35 -11.93 14.58
N ARG A 257 0.06 -11.31 15.70
CA ARG A 257 -0.08 -11.91 17.04
C ARG A 257 -1.55 -12.12 17.41
N GLN A 258 -2.40 -11.13 17.17
CA GLN A 258 -3.82 -11.19 17.47
C GLN A 258 -4.54 -12.30 16.67
N THR A 259 -4.12 -12.53 15.43
CA THR A 259 -4.71 -13.54 14.54
C THR A 259 -3.96 -14.87 14.52
N CYS A 260 -2.92 -15.04 15.35
CA CYS A 260 -2.02 -16.20 15.34
C CYS A 260 -1.43 -16.52 13.95
N THR A 261 -1.20 -15.49 13.11
CA THR A 261 -0.53 -15.65 11.82
C THR A 261 0.99 -15.66 12.05
N PRO A 262 1.75 -16.68 11.62
CA PRO A 262 3.21 -16.65 11.65
C PRO A 262 3.74 -15.42 10.90
N ARG A 263 4.73 -14.73 11.47
CA ARG A 263 5.22 -13.46 10.90
C ARG A 263 5.81 -13.67 9.51
N GLU A 264 6.45 -14.80 9.30
CA GLU A 264 7.11 -15.23 8.07
C GLU A 264 6.09 -15.39 6.94
N GLU A 265 4.85 -15.75 7.26
CA GLU A 265 3.77 -15.90 6.28
C GLU A 265 3.01 -14.59 6.00
N ALA A 266 3.23 -13.54 6.79
CA ALA A 266 2.42 -12.31 6.70
C ALA A 266 2.45 -11.68 5.29
N PHE A 267 3.58 -11.77 4.58
CA PHE A 267 3.69 -11.26 3.22
C PHE A 267 2.90 -12.10 2.20
N PHE A 268 3.01 -13.42 2.27
CA PHE A 268 2.19 -14.33 1.48
C PHE A 268 0.69 -14.07 1.70
N TRP A 269 0.26 -13.98 2.95
CA TRP A 269 -1.15 -13.75 3.29
C TRP A 269 -1.63 -12.36 2.85
N LEU A 270 -0.81 -11.32 3.00
CA LEU A 270 -1.14 -9.98 2.54
C LEU A 270 -1.45 -9.95 1.03
N THR A 271 -0.61 -10.61 0.23
CA THR A 271 -0.70 -10.58 -1.24
C THR A 271 -1.74 -11.55 -1.82
N THR A 272 -1.99 -12.67 -1.16
CA THR A 272 -2.84 -13.76 -1.71
C THR A 272 -4.18 -13.94 -0.98
N ASN A 273 -4.31 -13.51 0.27
CA ASN A 273 -5.50 -13.73 1.09
C ASN A 273 -6.30 -12.45 1.30
N ASN A 274 -7.34 -12.25 0.48
CA ASN A 274 -8.23 -11.09 0.55
C ASN A 274 -8.95 -10.96 1.91
N LYS A 275 -9.30 -12.08 2.57
CA LYS A 275 -9.97 -12.03 3.89
C LYS A 275 -9.01 -11.54 4.97
N TRP A 276 -7.76 -12.01 4.95
CA TRP A 276 -6.74 -11.55 5.89
C TRP A 276 -6.43 -10.07 5.69
N ARG A 277 -6.29 -9.63 4.43
CA ARG A 277 -6.09 -8.21 4.07
C ARG A 277 -7.25 -7.33 4.54
N ALA A 278 -8.49 -7.79 4.35
CA ALA A 278 -9.68 -7.09 4.84
C ALA A 278 -9.72 -7.03 6.37
N GLY A 279 -9.35 -8.11 7.06
CA GLY A 279 -9.23 -8.15 8.52
C GLY A 279 -8.18 -7.16 9.04
N LEU A 280 -7.01 -7.10 8.40
CA LEU A 280 -5.96 -6.12 8.74
C LEU A 280 -6.47 -4.69 8.57
N TYR A 281 -7.11 -4.41 7.43
CA TYR A 281 -7.71 -3.09 7.16
C TYR A 281 -8.73 -2.71 8.24
N GLN A 282 -9.67 -3.60 8.56
CA GLN A 282 -10.72 -3.34 9.54
C GLN A 282 -10.14 -3.13 10.95
N TRP A 283 -9.19 -3.98 11.34
CA TRP A 283 -8.55 -3.90 12.65
C TRP A 283 -7.82 -2.57 12.84
N CYS A 284 -7.09 -2.11 11.82
CA CYS A 284 -6.38 -0.84 11.86
C CYS A 284 -7.32 0.37 11.77
N ILE A 285 -8.33 0.36 10.89
CA ILE A 285 -9.23 1.53 10.75
C ILE A 285 -10.05 1.76 12.02
N ASN A 286 -10.54 0.70 12.67
CA ASN A 286 -11.28 0.81 13.92
C ASN A 286 -10.44 1.43 15.06
N ARG A 287 -9.12 1.23 15.05
CA ARG A 287 -8.20 1.87 16.01
C ARG A 287 -7.99 3.37 15.72
N LEU A 288 -8.21 3.80 14.49
CA LEU A 288 -8.08 5.20 14.06
C LEU A 288 -9.37 5.99 14.20
N LEU A 289 -10.45 5.50 13.58
CA LEU A 289 -11.74 6.16 13.51
C LEU A 289 -12.84 5.10 13.49
N HIS A 290 -13.77 5.22 14.43
CA HIS A 290 -15.07 4.55 14.34
C HIS A 290 -16.15 5.42 15.00
N PHE A 291 -17.40 5.05 14.75
CA PHE A 291 -18.56 5.67 15.37
C PHE A 291 -19.30 4.64 16.19
N THR A 292 -20.01 5.07 17.22
CA THR A 292 -20.98 4.25 17.94
C THR A 292 -22.32 4.96 17.97
N ASP A 293 -23.40 4.20 17.81
CA ASP A 293 -24.74 4.73 18.01
C ASP A 293 -24.95 5.06 19.50
N ARG A 294 -25.49 6.25 19.79
CA ARG A 294 -25.67 6.74 21.17
C ARG A 294 -26.77 6.03 21.94
N HIS A 295 -27.70 5.39 21.25
CA HIS A 295 -28.83 4.70 21.86
C HIS A 295 -28.54 3.23 22.09
N THR A 296 -27.82 2.58 21.17
CA THR A 296 -27.53 1.14 21.25
C THR A 296 -26.11 0.80 21.70
N ASP A 297 -25.19 1.78 21.72
CA ASP A 297 -23.74 1.58 21.87
C ASP A 297 -23.12 0.65 20.81
N GLU A 298 -23.86 0.32 19.74
CA GLU A 298 -23.36 -0.52 18.67
C GLU A 298 -22.38 0.26 17.79
N GLN A 299 -21.28 -0.39 17.41
CA GLN A 299 -20.29 0.18 16.52
C GLN A 299 -20.86 0.29 15.10
N VAL A 300 -20.77 1.48 14.52
CA VAL A 300 -21.10 1.74 13.12
C VAL A 300 -19.78 1.68 12.33
N ASP A 301 -19.67 0.70 11.44
CA ASP A 301 -18.53 0.59 10.54
C ASP A 301 -18.46 1.83 9.65
N ILE A 302 -17.24 2.29 9.36
CA ILE A 302 -17.02 3.35 8.38
C ILE A 302 -17.61 2.96 7.01
N LEU A 303 -17.64 1.67 6.69
CA LEU A 303 -18.28 1.11 5.51
C LEU A 303 -19.82 1.17 5.61
N ASP A 304 -20.37 0.97 6.79
CA ASP A 304 -21.82 1.04 7.05
C ASP A 304 -22.35 2.48 7.18
N THR A 305 -21.47 3.49 7.25
CA THR A 305 -21.86 4.92 7.22
C THR A 305 -22.58 5.33 5.94
N LEU A 306 -22.67 4.46 4.93
CA LEU A 306 -23.46 4.67 3.72
C LEU A 306 -24.97 4.74 3.96
N ALA A 307 -25.47 4.23 5.09
CA ALA A 307 -26.89 4.22 5.46
C ALA A 307 -27.38 5.49 6.19
N TYR A 308 -26.47 6.37 6.61
CA TYR A 308 -26.73 7.62 7.34
C TYR A 308 -26.32 8.81 6.47
#